data_AF-A0A416TMR0-F1
#
_entry.id   AF-A0A416TMR0-F1
#
_cell.length_a   1.000
_cell.length_b   1.000
_cell.length_c   1.000
_cell.angle_alpha   90.00
_cell.angle_beta   90.00
_cell.angle_gamma   90.00
#
_symmetry.space_group_name_H-M   'P 1'
#
loop_
_entity.id
_entity.type
_entity.pdbx_description
1 polymer ?
#
loop_
_entity_poly.entity_id
_entity_poly.type
_entity_poly.pdbx_seq_one_letter_code
_entity_poly.pdbx_strand_id
1 'polypeptide(L)'
;MIAAVVIILAACSNDTEHKLEGKWQLQQVEANGEVIQADTVFYNFQNILFMYQVYLADADSFSNQHGYNTLKDETSLTLELDNYPRPVTSFLPRTDWSSKTREFTIEKLSGKQLILNSEGKRYIFRKF
;
A
#
# COMPACT_ATOMS: atom_id res chain seq x y z
N MET A 1 -0.65 34.47 32.29
CA MET A 1 -0.37 33.51 31.20
C MET A 1 -1.43 32.43 31.23
N ILE A 2 -2.32 32.40 30.25
CA ILE A 2 -3.26 31.28 30.09
C ILE A 2 -2.57 30.29 29.16
N ALA A 3 -2.13 29.16 29.70
CA ALA A 3 -1.60 28.07 28.90
C ALA A 3 -2.79 27.41 28.18
N ALA A 4 -2.92 27.70 26.88
CA ALA A 4 -3.83 26.97 26.02
C ALA A 4 -3.24 25.58 25.79
N VAL A 5 -3.79 24.58 26.48
CA VAL A 5 -3.51 23.17 26.22
C VAL A 5 -4.12 22.85 24.85
N VAL A 6 -3.27 22.73 23.84
CA VAL A 6 -3.65 22.23 22.52
C VAL A 6 -3.88 20.73 22.66
N ILE A 7 -5.15 20.34 22.80
CA ILE A 7 -5.57 18.94 22.70
C ILE A 7 -5.66 18.62 21.20
N ILE A 8 -4.61 18.01 20.65
CA ILE A 8 -4.66 17.48 19.28
C ILE A 8 -5.53 16.22 19.34
N LEU A 9 -6.74 16.32 18.80
CA LEU A 9 -7.72 15.24 18.74
C LEU A 9 -7.24 14.16 17.76
N ALA A 10 -7.13 12.92 18.24
CA ALA A 10 -6.81 11.71 17.46
C ALA A 10 -7.92 11.28 16.48
N ALA A 11 -8.67 12.22 15.89
CA ALA A 11 -9.83 11.95 15.04
C ALA A 11 -9.50 11.67 13.57
N CYS A 12 -8.22 11.70 13.19
CA CYS A 12 -7.80 11.68 11.79
C CYS A 12 -7.41 10.28 11.28
N SER A 13 -7.22 9.28 12.17
CA SER A 13 -6.97 7.89 11.76
C SER A 13 -8.15 7.29 10.99
N ASN A 14 -9.38 7.56 11.43
CA ASN A 14 -10.59 7.01 10.81
C ASN A 14 -10.79 7.52 9.37
N ASP A 15 -10.44 8.78 9.10
CA ASP A 15 -10.53 9.36 7.74
C ASP A 15 -9.45 8.77 6.82
N THR A 16 -8.25 8.51 7.35
CA THR A 16 -7.17 7.84 6.61
C THR A 16 -7.55 6.40 6.24
N GLU A 17 -8.04 5.62 7.20
CA GLU A 17 -8.47 4.24 6.97
C GLU A 17 -9.59 4.18 5.91
N HIS A 18 -10.63 5.00 6.06
CA HIS A 18 -11.75 5.06 5.12
C HIS A 18 -11.32 5.49 3.70
N LYS A 19 -10.37 6.43 3.57
CA LYS A 19 -9.85 6.82 2.24
C LYS A 19 -8.99 5.72 1.60
N LEU A 20 -8.25 4.97 2.42
CA LEU A 20 -7.38 3.88 1.96
C LEU A 20 -8.20 2.68 1.45
N GLU A 21 -9.34 2.40 2.06
CA GLU A 21 -10.20 1.26 1.74
C GLU A 21 -10.58 1.16 0.26
N GLY A 22 -10.42 -0.01 -0.35
CA GLY A 22 -10.75 -0.33 -1.73
C GLY A 22 -9.54 -0.74 -2.58
N LYS A 23 -9.79 -0.93 -3.88
CA LYS A 23 -8.77 -1.39 -4.85
C LYS A 23 -8.03 -0.21 -5.47
N TRP A 24 -6.72 -0.37 -5.59
CA TRP A 24 -5.76 0.60 -6.09
C TRP A 24 -4.90 -0.05 -7.16
N GLN A 25 -4.84 0.54 -8.34
CA GLN A 25 -3.96 0.09 -9.42
C GLN A 25 -2.69 0.92 -9.39
N LEU A 26 -1.53 0.26 -9.34
CA LEU A 26 -0.25 0.93 -9.51
C LEU A 26 -0.20 1.53 -10.92
N GLN A 27 0.33 2.73 -11.06
CA GLN A 27 0.49 3.42 -12.34
C GLN A 27 1.97 3.54 -12.69
N GLN A 28 2.80 3.87 -11.71
CA GLN A 28 4.24 3.92 -11.88
C GLN A 28 4.99 3.78 -10.57
N VAL A 29 6.26 3.39 -10.68
CA VAL A 29 7.26 3.44 -9.62
C VAL A 29 8.38 4.37 -10.06
N GLU A 30 8.72 5.34 -9.22
CA GLU A 30 9.86 6.23 -9.43
C GLU A 30 11.00 5.77 -8.51
N ALA A 31 12.18 5.51 -9.07
CA ALA A 31 13.33 5.00 -8.34
C ALA A 31 14.62 5.46 -9.01
N ASN A 32 15.57 6.01 -8.25
CA ASN A 32 16.89 6.43 -8.77
C ASN A 32 16.84 7.36 -10.00
N GLY A 33 15.81 8.20 -10.11
CA GLY A 33 15.61 9.11 -11.26
C GLY A 33 14.94 8.47 -12.47
N GLU A 34 14.61 7.18 -12.41
CA GLU A 34 13.86 6.47 -13.45
C GLU A 34 12.36 6.38 -13.11
N VAL A 35 11.53 6.33 -14.14
CA VAL A 35 10.07 6.12 -14.03
C VAL A 35 9.72 4.82 -14.73
N ILE A 36 9.19 3.86 -13.97
CA ILE A 36 8.76 2.55 -14.46
C ILE A 36 7.23 2.54 -14.47
N GLN A 37 6.63 2.43 -15.65
CA GLN A 37 5.18 2.31 -15.81
C GLN A 37 4.71 0.92 -15.40
N ALA A 38 3.55 0.83 -14.75
CA ALA A 38 2.92 -0.41 -14.35
C ALA A 38 1.40 -0.29 -14.49
N ASP A 39 0.76 -1.34 -14.99
CA ASP A 39 -0.70 -1.43 -15.10
C ASP A 39 -1.25 -2.80 -14.67
N THR A 40 -0.36 -3.73 -14.27
CA THR A 40 -0.72 -5.10 -13.88
C THR A 40 -0.74 -5.34 -12.37
N VAL A 41 -0.33 -4.36 -11.55
CA VAL A 41 -0.21 -4.51 -10.10
C VAL A 41 -1.34 -3.76 -9.38
N PHE A 42 -1.96 -4.44 -8.41
CA PHE A 42 -3.09 -3.91 -7.64
C PHE A 42 -2.91 -4.18 -6.15
N TYR A 43 -3.19 -3.17 -5.34
CA TYR A 43 -3.33 -3.27 -3.88
C TYR A 43 -4.81 -3.16 -3.53
N ASN A 44 -5.29 -4.01 -2.63
CA ASN A 44 -6.66 -3.91 -2.12
C ASN A 44 -6.61 -3.85 -0.60
N PHE A 45 -7.32 -2.88 -0.02
CA PHE A 45 -7.44 -2.66 1.42
C PHE A 45 -8.90 -2.83 1.82
N GLN A 46 -9.17 -3.61 2.87
CA GLN A 46 -10.51 -3.75 3.43
C GLN A 46 -10.42 -3.95 4.94
N ASN A 47 -10.78 -2.93 5.70
CA ASN A 47 -10.41 -2.82 7.13
C ASN A 47 -8.90 -3.12 7.30
N ILE A 48 -8.54 -4.03 8.20
CA ILE A 48 -7.16 -4.50 8.41
C ILE A 48 -6.61 -5.43 7.32
N LEU A 49 -7.45 -5.90 6.39
CA LEU A 49 -7.02 -6.86 5.37
C LEU A 49 -6.32 -6.15 4.21
N PHE A 50 -5.29 -6.81 3.69
CA PHE A 50 -4.54 -6.39 2.53
C PHE A 50 -4.48 -7.53 1.50
N MET A 51 -4.52 -7.19 0.21
CA MET A 51 -4.23 -8.11 -0.87
C MET A 51 -3.30 -7.46 -1.90
N TYR A 52 -2.18 -8.11 -2.18
CA TYR A 52 -1.29 -7.80 -3.29
C TYR A 52 -1.66 -8.68 -4.48
N GLN A 53 -2.01 -8.07 -5.60
CA GLN A 53 -2.46 -8.78 -6.80
C GLN A 53 -1.63 -8.36 -8.02
N VAL A 54 -1.22 -9.34 -8.83
CA VAL A 54 -0.47 -9.14 -10.07
C VAL A 54 -1.19 -9.88 -11.20
N TYR A 55 -1.48 -9.17 -12.28
CA TYR A 55 -1.96 -9.75 -13.54
C TYR A 55 -0.79 -10.36 -14.32
N LEU A 56 -0.94 -11.62 -14.72
CA LEU A 56 0.03 -12.40 -15.47
C LEU A 56 -0.48 -12.54 -16.90
N ALA A 57 0.02 -11.71 -17.81
CA ALA A 57 -0.48 -11.61 -19.19
C ALA A 57 -0.27 -12.91 -20.00
N ASP A 58 0.82 -13.62 -19.73
CA ASP A 58 1.19 -14.90 -20.30
C ASP A 58 0.22 -16.04 -19.93
N ALA A 59 -0.47 -15.93 -18.80
CA ALA A 59 -1.44 -16.91 -18.32
C ALA A 59 -2.89 -16.41 -18.30
N ASP A 60 -3.14 -15.17 -18.74
CA ASP A 60 -4.42 -14.46 -18.64
C ASP A 60 -5.09 -14.67 -17.26
N SER A 61 -4.33 -14.44 -16.19
CA SER A 61 -4.78 -14.76 -14.84
C SER A 61 -4.18 -13.82 -13.79
N PHE A 62 -4.76 -13.84 -12.58
CA PHE A 62 -4.26 -13.07 -11.45
C PHE A 62 -3.58 -13.99 -10.44
N SER A 63 -2.34 -13.63 -10.07
CA SER A 63 -1.68 -14.16 -8.89
C SER A 63 -1.85 -13.16 -7.75
N ASN A 64 -2.34 -13.61 -6.59
CA ASN A 64 -2.53 -12.75 -5.41
C ASN A 64 -1.98 -13.38 -4.13
N GLN A 65 -1.67 -12.54 -3.16
CA GLN A 65 -1.31 -12.94 -1.80
C GLN A 65 -2.05 -12.03 -0.82
N HIS A 66 -2.58 -12.64 0.25
CA HIS A 66 -3.28 -11.92 1.31
C HIS A 66 -2.29 -11.48 2.39
N GLY A 67 -2.77 -10.57 3.23
CA GLY A 67 -1.98 -9.97 4.28
C GLY A 67 -2.79 -9.02 5.13
N TYR A 68 -2.07 -8.22 5.90
CA TYR A 68 -2.62 -7.23 6.81
C TYR A 68 -2.02 -5.85 6.54
N ASN A 69 -2.79 -4.82 6.83
CA ASN A 69 -2.32 -3.45 6.88
C ASN A 69 -2.47 -2.88 8.29
N THR A 70 -1.49 -2.10 8.71
CA THR A 70 -1.49 -1.43 10.01
C THR A 70 -1.10 0.03 9.80
N LEU A 71 -2.01 0.95 10.13
CA LEU A 71 -1.72 2.37 10.24
C LEU A 71 -1.21 2.69 11.65
N LYS A 72 0.05 3.08 11.78
CA LYS A 72 0.60 3.54 13.08
C LYS A 72 0.15 4.98 13.38
N ASP A 73 0.01 5.76 12.33
CA ASP A 73 -0.48 7.14 12.30
C ASP A 73 -1.02 7.45 10.89
N GLU A 74 -1.38 8.70 10.60
CA GLU A 74 -1.93 9.13 9.30
C GLU A 74 -0.97 8.98 8.11
N THR A 75 0.33 8.86 8.38
CA THR A 75 1.40 8.83 7.37
C THR A 75 2.18 7.52 7.35
N SER A 76 2.00 6.65 8.34
CA SER A 76 2.81 5.43 8.50
C SER A 76 1.96 4.17 8.27
N LEU A 77 2.24 3.47 7.17
CA LEU A 77 1.53 2.25 6.75
C LEU A 77 2.49 1.06 6.72
N THR A 78 2.24 0.05 7.56
CA THR A 78 2.93 -1.24 7.47
C THR A 78 2.03 -2.23 6.74
N LEU A 79 2.58 -2.89 5.72
CA LEU A 79 1.92 -4.00 5.02
C LEU A 79 2.68 -5.29 5.26
N GLU A 80 1.97 -6.35 5.63
CA GLU A 80 2.54 -7.68 5.86
C GLU A 80 1.79 -8.72 5.04
N LEU A 81 2.51 -9.50 4.24
CA LEU A 81 1.97 -10.65 3.51
C LEU A 81 1.96 -11.89 4.41
N ASP A 82 0.83 -12.61 4.39
CA ASP A 82 0.65 -13.87 5.09
C ASP A 82 1.18 -15.06 4.26
N ASN A 83 1.21 -16.27 4.83
CA ASN A 83 1.57 -17.52 4.16
C ASN A 83 0.36 -18.29 3.60
N TYR A 84 -0.79 -17.62 3.43
CA TYR A 84 -2.00 -18.19 2.86
C TYR A 84 -2.44 -17.42 1.60
N PRO A 85 -2.82 -18.10 0.49
CA PRO A 85 -3.05 -19.56 0.36
C PRO A 85 -1.77 -20.38 0.12
N ARG A 86 -0.61 -19.73 0.01
CA ARG A 86 0.70 -20.36 -0.23
C ARG A 86 1.81 -19.62 0.49
N PRO A 87 2.97 -20.25 0.73
CA PRO A 87 4.10 -19.59 1.36
C PRO A 87 4.48 -18.30 0.64
N VAL A 88 4.70 -17.23 1.41
CA VAL A 88 5.01 -15.90 0.87
C VAL A 88 6.26 -15.91 -0.02
N THR A 89 7.21 -16.81 0.26
CA THR A 89 8.43 -17.03 -0.54
C THR A 89 8.17 -17.41 -1.99
N SER A 90 7.00 -18.01 -2.29
CA SER A 90 6.58 -18.31 -3.66
C SER A 90 5.98 -17.12 -4.40
N PHE A 91 5.57 -16.08 -3.67
CA PHE A 91 4.93 -14.88 -4.21
C PHE A 91 5.88 -13.69 -4.34
N LEU A 92 6.82 -13.52 -3.38
CA LEU A 92 7.79 -12.42 -3.37
C LEU A 92 8.55 -12.23 -4.70
N PRO A 93 8.94 -13.27 -5.46
CA PRO A 93 9.60 -13.07 -6.76
C PRO A 93 8.75 -12.33 -7.80
N ARG A 94 7.44 -12.15 -7.58
CA ARG A 94 6.52 -11.41 -8.44
C ARG A 94 6.30 -9.97 -7.97
N THR A 95 6.92 -9.58 -6.87
CA THR A 95 6.84 -8.24 -6.30
C THR A 95 8.24 -7.63 -6.30
N ASP A 96 8.31 -6.34 -5.98
CA ASP A 96 9.59 -5.67 -5.76
C ASP A 96 9.97 -5.62 -4.26
N TRP A 97 9.31 -6.44 -3.43
CA TRP A 97 9.54 -6.53 -1.98
C TRP A 97 10.69 -7.49 -1.69
N SER A 98 11.60 -7.07 -0.81
CA SER A 98 12.71 -7.91 -0.33
C SER A 98 12.30 -8.85 0.81
N SER A 99 11.17 -8.58 1.46
CA SER A 99 10.68 -9.32 2.62
C SER A 99 9.15 -9.40 2.62
N LYS A 100 8.57 -10.25 3.48
CA LYS A 100 7.12 -10.36 3.63
C LYS A 100 6.45 -9.10 4.18
N THR A 101 7.22 -8.22 4.84
CA THR A 101 6.73 -6.99 5.45
C THR A 101 7.41 -5.80 4.79
N ARG A 102 6.66 -4.73 4.55
CA ARG A 102 7.20 -3.46 4.08
C ARG A 102 6.52 -2.31 4.80
N GLU A 103 7.34 -1.36 5.25
CA GLU A 103 6.87 -0.10 5.83
C GLU A 103 6.86 0.97 4.74
N PHE A 104 5.79 1.75 4.70
CA PHE A 104 5.57 2.84 3.76
C PHE A 104 5.25 4.13 4.49
N THR A 105 5.75 5.23 3.95
CA THR A 105 5.22 6.57 4.24
C THR A 105 4.15 6.91 3.22
N ILE A 106 2.95 7.28 3.66
CA ILE A 106 1.89 7.83 2.84
C ILE A 106 2.23 9.29 2.56
N GLU A 107 2.67 9.59 1.34
CA GLU A 107 2.91 10.97 0.89
C GLU A 107 1.60 11.65 0.51
N LYS A 108 0.67 10.90 -0.09
CA LYS A 108 -0.62 11.40 -0.49
C LYS A 108 -1.68 10.31 -0.40
N LEU A 109 -2.82 10.64 0.20
CA LEU A 109 -4.02 9.82 0.16
C LEU A 109 -5.24 10.71 -0.09
N SER A 110 -6.01 10.34 -1.11
CA SER A 110 -7.26 11.02 -1.50
C SER A 110 -8.24 9.97 -2.02
N GLY A 111 -9.47 10.34 -2.36
CA GLY A 111 -10.42 9.38 -2.95
C GLY A 111 -10.05 8.84 -4.34
N LYS A 112 -9.01 9.37 -4.99
CA LYS A 112 -8.62 9.02 -6.38
C LYS A 112 -7.15 8.60 -6.54
N GLN A 113 -6.28 9.07 -5.66
CA GLN A 113 -4.84 8.87 -5.75
C GLN A 113 -4.24 8.50 -4.40
N LEU A 114 -3.35 7.52 -4.43
CA LEU A 114 -2.52 7.07 -3.31
C LEU A 114 -1.06 7.13 -3.77
N ILE A 115 -0.20 7.77 -2.97
CA ILE A 115 1.25 7.82 -3.19
C ILE A 115 1.93 7.32 -1.94
N LEU A 116 2.71 6.26 -2.10
CA LEU A 116 3.48 5.63 -1.03
C LEU A 116 4.97 5.79 -1.30
N ASN A 117 5.78 5.95 -0.26
CA ASN A 117 7.23 5.92 -0.33
C ASN A 117 7.78 4.79 0.54
N SER A 118 8.74 4.03 0.02
CA SER A 118 9.45 3.01 0.78
C SER A 118 10.77 2.67 0.11
N GLU A 119 11.85 2.51 0.88
CA GLU A 119 13.16 2.03 0.39
C GLU A 119 13.69 2.84 -0.82
N GLY A 120 13.51 4.17 -0.81
CA GLY A 120 13.96 5.05 -1.90
C GLY A 120 13.12 4.99 -3.19
N LYS A 121 11.97 4.32 -3.14
CA LYS A 121 11.00 4.21 -4.24
C LYS A 121 9.71 4.94 -3.90
N ARG A 122 9.14 5.60 -4.91
CA ARG A 122 7.84 6.27 -4.84
C ARG A 122 6.83 5.57 -5.74
N TYR A 123 5.74 5.10 -5.17
CA TYR A 123 4.72 4.29 -5.83
C TYR A 123 3.46 5.14 -6.00
N ILE A 124 3.02 5.34 -7.24
CA ILE A 124 1.83 6.13 -7.54
C ILE A 124 0.70 5.21 -7.99
N PHE A 125 -0.41 5.27 -7.28
CA PHE A 125 -1.61 4.48 -7.55
C PHE A 125 -2.80 5.36 -7.89
N ARG A 126 -3.72 4.81 -8.68
CA ARG A 126 -5.07 5.34 -8.88
C ARG A 126 -6.10 4.41 -8.26
N LYS A 127 -7.26 4.95 -7.87
CA LYS A 127 -8.41 4.11 -7.50
C LYS A 127 -8.88 3.28 -8.71
N PHE A 128 -9.21 2.01 -8.49
CA PHE A 128 -9.73 1.09 -9.50
C PHE A 128 -11.21 0.78 -9.27
#